data_AF-A0A4Y2TM06-F1
#
_entry.id   AF-A0A4Y2TM06-F1
#
_cell.length_a   1.000
_cell.length_b   1.000
_cell.length_c   1.000
_cell.angle_alpha   90.00
_cell.angle_beta   90.00
_cell.angle_gamma   90.00
#
_symmetry.space_group_name_H-M   'P 1'
#
loop_
_entity.id
_entity.type
_entity.pdbx_description
1 polymer ?
#
loop_
_entity_poly.entity_id
_entity_poly.type
_entity_poly.pdbx_seq_one_letter_code
_entity_poly.pdbx_strand_id
1 'polypeptide(L)'
;MLMNLDDRYSYFHLLIPLTLSSLYDEVPEARSKAQDIWKRAGNQYIIENEKDYKDLIDFPRPDKEGRPSVGCRIFVQRHIFNILPPLLHDVADWVPETRVKSSKVLYSLVLHSEEKITMQLSKVLEGIMSAAKAEEKEAT
;
A
#
# COMPACT_ATOMS: atom_id res chain seq x y z
N MET A 1 9.33 -7.96 11.09
CA MET A 1 10.08 -7.21 10.06
C MET A 1 9.71 -5.73 10.07
N LEU A 2 8.45 -5.35 9.92
CA LEU A 2 8.03 -3.93 9.93
C LEU A 2 8.25 -3.15 11.24
N MET A 3 8.34 -3.82 12.39
CA MET A 3 8.33 -3.17 13.71
C MET A 3 9.64 -3.29 14.52
N ASN A 4 10.40 -4.37 14.35
CA ASN A 4 11.49 -4.75 15.27
C ASN A 4 12.77 -5.17 14.52
N LEU A 5 13.07 -4.52 13.41
CA LEU A 5 14.29 -4.76 12.63
C LEU A 5 15.17 -3.51 12.70
N ASP A 6 16.47 -3.71 12.88
CA ASP A 6 17.42 -2.60 12.92
C ASP A 6 17.42 -1.87 11.58
N ASP A 7 17.46 -0.54 11.63
CA ASP A 7 17.39 0.35 10.45
C ASP A 7 16.21 0.08 9.50
N ARG A 8 15.08 -0.40 10.02
CA ARG A 8 13.88 -0.67 9.19
C ARG A 8 13.40 0.51 8.32
N TYR A 9 13.73 1.74 8.71
CA TYR A 9 13.34 2.96 7.99
C TYR A 9 13.89 2.99 6.57
N SER A 10 15.14 2.55 6.39
CA SER A 10 15.79 2.46 5.08
C SER A 10 15.08 1.47 4.13
N TYR A 11 14.39 0.48 4.68
CA TYR A 11 13.81 -0.64 3.92
C TYR A 11 12.28 -0.58 3.79
N PHE A 12 11.62 0.45 4.32
CA PHE A 12 10.16 0.52 4.30
C PHE A 12 9.55 0.45 2.91
N HIS A 13 10.19 1.03 1.90
CA HIS A 13 9.73 0.93 0.50
C HIS A 13 9.71 -0.51 -0.04
N LEU A 14 10.46 -1.44 0.55
CA LEU A 14 10.42 -2.88 0.23
C LEU A 14 9.42 -3.63 1.13
N LEU A 15 9.37 -3.27 2.42
CA LEU A 15 8.54 -3.96 3.41
C LEU A 15 7.04 -3.64 3.27
N ILE A 16 6.71 -2.42 2.85
CA ILE A 16 5.33 -1.98 2.64
C ILE A 16 4.63 -2.82 1.57
N PRO A 17 5.11 -2.91 0.31
CA PRO A 17 4.40 -3.69 -0.72
C PRO A 17 4.25 -5.17 -0.35
N LEU A 18 5.27 -5.77 0.29
CA LEU A 18 5.20 -7.15 0.81
C LEU A 18 4.06 -7.31 1.83
N THR A 19 3.96 -6.36 2.77
CA THR A 19 2.92 -6.40 3.80
C THR A 19 1.54 -6.15 3.19
N LEU A 20 1.41 -5.19 2.27
CA LEU A 20 0.16 -4.92 1.56
C LEU A 20 -0.32 -6.14 0.76
N SER A 21 0.61 -6.93 0.18
CA SER A 21 0.28 -8.19 -0.50
C SER A 21 -0.34 -9.20 0.47
N SER A 22 0.25 -9.37 1.66
CA SER A 22 -0.24 -10.30 2.68
C SER A 22 -1.63 -9.94 3.25
N LEU A 23 -2.11 -8.70 3.05
CA LEU A 23 -3.49 -8.32 3.41
C LEU A 23 -4.55 -9.01 2.54
N TYR A 24 -4.15 -9.65 1.44
CA TYR A 24 -5.04 -10.38 0.53
C TYR A 24 -4.67 -11.85 0.40
N ASP A 25 -3.94 -12.40 1.37
CA ASP A 25 -3.56 -13.80 1.42
C ASP A 25 -4.80 -14.70 1.45
N GLU A 26 -4.73 -15.83 0.75
CA GLU A 26 -5.83 -16.81 0.69
C GLU A 26 -6.09 -17.46 2.05
N VAL A 27 -5.05 -17.63 2.87
CA VAL A 27 -5.15 -18.17 4.23
C VAL A 27 -5.71 -17.10 5.17
N PRO A 28 -6.92 -17.28 5.75
CA PRO A 28 -7.55 -16.26 6.61
C PRO A 28 -6.72 -15.87 7.82
N GLU A 29 -6.00 -16.83 8.42
CA GLU A 29 -5.12 -16.59 9.57
C GLU A 29 -3.94 -15.68 9.19
N ALA A 30 -3.30 -15.93 8.05
CA ALA A 30 -2.21 -15.10 7.54
C ALA A 30 -2.70 -13.67 7.29
N ARG A 31 -3.88 -13.53 6.69
CA ARG A 31 -4.53 -12.24 6.43
C ARG A 31 -4.82 -11.46 7.72
N SER A 32 -5.41 -12.12 8.71
CA SER A 32 -5.73 -11.52 10.01
C SER A 32 -4.46 -11.05 10.73
N LYS A 33 -3.41 -11.88 10.71
CA LYS A 33 -2.11 -11.55 11.29
C LYS A 33 -1.43 -10.39 10.56
N ALA A 34 -1.52 -10.35 9.23
CA ALA A 34 -1.02 -9.24 8.43
C ALA A 34 -1.75 -7.92 8.77
N GLN A 35 -3.07 -7.95 8.94
CA GLN A 35 -3.85 -6.79 9.36
C GLN A 35 -3.44 -6.27 10.75
N ASP A 36 -3.22 -7.16 11.72
CA ASP A 36 -2.72 -6.78 13.05
C ASP A 36 -1.33 -6.13 12.96
N ILE A 37 -0.39 -6.78 12.26
CA ILE A 37 0.98 -6.28 12.08
C ILE A 37 0.95 -4.92 11.39
N TRP A 38 0.15 -4.76 10.33
CA TRP A 38 0.05 -3.51 9.58
C TRP A 38 -0.47 -2.38 10.45
N LYS A 39 -1.54 -2.63 11.21
CA LYS A 39 -2.12 -1.64 12.14
C LYS A 39 -1.12 -1.22 13.22
N ARG A 40 -0.42 -2.19 13.82
CA ARG A 40 0.58 -1.93 14.86
C ARG A 40 1.79 -1.17 14.32
N ALA A 41 2.27 -1.52 13.13
CA ALA A 41 3.37 -0.81 12.47
C ALA A 41 3.00 0.65 12.18
N GLY A 42 1.77 0.91 11.70
CA GLY A 42 1.27 2.27 11.52
C GLY A 42 1.22 3.06 12.84
N ASN A 43 0.70 2.45 13.91
CA ASN A 43 0.65 3.10 15.22
C ASN A 43 2.04 3.40 15.78
N GLN A 44 2.97 2.43 15.68
CA GLN A 44 4.35 2.61 16.11
C GLN A 44 5.02 3.76 15.35
N TYR A 45 4.85 3.80 14.02
CA TYR A 45 5.42 4.86 13.19
C TYR A 45 4.90 6.25 13.60
N ILE A 46 3.61 6.39 13.93
CA ILE A 46 3.06 7.67 14.40
C ILE A 46 3.69 8.09 15.73
N ILE A 47 3.81 7.16 16.68
CA ILE A 47 4.40 7.44 18.00
C ILE A 47 5.86 7.88 17.86
N GLU A 48 6.63 7.19 17.02
CA GLU A 48 8.06 7.49 16.82
C GLU A 48 8.31 8.82 16.12
N ASN A 49 7.34 9.30 15.34
CA ASN A 49 7.42 10.55 14.59
C ASN A 49 6.37 11.57 15.05
N GLU A 50 5.95 11.52 16.32
CA GLU A 50 4.84 12.33 16.86
C GLU A 50 5.01 13.83 16.57
N LYS A 51 6.24 14.33 16.67
CA LYS A 51 6.56 15.74 16.41
C LYS A 51 6.25 16.17 14.97
N ASP A 52 6.50 15.29 14.00
CA ASP A 52 6.27 15.59 12.57
C ASP A 52 4.78 15.54 12.20
N TYR A 53 3.97 14.83 13.00
CA TYR A 53 2.57 14.56 12.73
C TYR A 53 1.61 15.09 13.79
N LYS A 54 2.09 16.02 14.64
CA LYS A 54 1.33 16.57 15.76
C LYS A 54 -0.04 17.10 15.36
N ASP A 55 -0.12 17.87 14.28
CA ASP A 55 -1.39 18.42 13.80
C ASP A 55 -2.39 17.33 13.37
N LEU A 56 -1.90 16.24 12.77
CA LEU A 56 -2.75 15.11 12.37
C LEU A 56 -3.25 14.29 13.57
N ILE A 57 -2.47 14.27 14.66
CA ILE A 57 -2.81 13.60 15.92
C ILE A 57 -3.79 14.44 16.72
N ASP A 58 -3.53 15.75 16.84
CA ASP A 58 -4.36 16.69 17.61
C ASP A 58 -5.70 16.97 16.89
N PHE A 59 -5.73 16.90 15.56
CA PHE A 59 -6.92 17.14 14.73
C PHE A 59 -7.21 15.95 13.79
N PRO A 60 -7.62 14.79 14.33
CA PRO A 60 -7.87 13.61 13.52
C PRO A 60 -9.08 13.81 12.60
N ARG A 61 -8.91 13.45 11.32
CA ARG A 61 -10.06 13.37 10.39
C ARG A 61 -10.98 12.23 10.82
N PRO A 62 -12.31 12.37 10.68
CA PRO A 62 -13.25 11.32 11.08
C PRO A 62 -12.92 9.99 10.40
N ASP A 63 -12.88 8.94 11.22
CA ASP A 63 -12.70 7.57 10.73
C ASP A 63 -13.96 7.14 10.00
N LYS A 64 -13.76 6.59 8.81
CA LYS A 64 -14.80 5.93 8.02
C LYS A 64 -14.56 4.43 8.09
N GLU A 65 -15.62 3.64 8.07
CA GLU A 65 -15.49 2.20 8.01
C GLU A 65 -14.64 1.77 6.80
N GLY A 66 -13.69 0.87 7.02
CA GLY A 66 -12.73 0.43 6.00
C GLY A 66 -11.59 1.42 5.69
N ARG A 67 -11.55 2.61 6.32
CA ARG A 67 -10.44 3.56 6.14
C ARG A 67 -9.20 3.08 6.92
N PRO A 68 -8.02 3.00 6.29
CA PRO A 68 -6.79 2.63 7.01
C PRO A 68 -6.43 3.64 8.10
N SER A 69 -5.70 3.22 9.14
CA SER A 69 -5.27 4.10 10.24
C SER A 69 -4.36 5.23 9.74
N VAL A 70 -4.33 6.36 10.45
CA VAL A 70 -3.50 7.54 10.10
C VAL A 70 -2.04 7.13 9.83
N GLY A 71 -1.47 6.31 10.72
CA GLY A 71 -0.10 5.83 10.58
C GLY A 71 0.13 5.00 9.33
N CYS A 72 -0.73 4.04 9.03
CA CYS A 72 -0.64 3.23 7.81
C CYS A 72 -0.72 4.09 6.54
N ARG A 73 -1.53 5.16 6.56
CA ARG A 73 -1.67 6.08 5.42
C ARG A 73 -0.39 6.89 5.22
N ILE A 74 0.12 7.51 6.28
CA ILE A 74 1.38 8.27 6.24
C ILE A 74 2.52 7.38 5.73
N PHE A 75 2.53 6.13 6.18
CA PHE A 75 3.55 5.16 5.80
C PHE A 75 3.61 4.98 4.28
N VAL A 76 2.47 4.73 3.66
CA VAL A 76 2.36 4.61 2.21
C VAL A 76 2.69 5.94 1.52
N GLN A 77 2.16 7.06 2.00
CA GLN A 77 2.35 8.38 1.40
C GLN A 77 3.83 8.80 1.33
N ARG A 78 4.65 8.42 2.31
CA ARG A 78 6.10 8.73 2.31
C ARG A 78 6.88 7.91 1.29
N HIS A 79 6.45 6.69 0.99
CA HIS A 79 7.22 5.74 0.16
C HIS A 79 6.60 5.47 -1.22
N ILE A 80 5.42 6.02 -1.50
CA ILE A 80 4.66 5.76 -2.72
C ILE A 80 5.46 5.95 -4.01
N PHE A 81 6.33 6.98 -4.09
CA PHE A 81 7.09 7.26 -5.31
C PHE A 81 8.14 6.20 -5.63
N ASN A 82 8.60 5.45 -4.63
CA ASN A 82 9.54 4.34 -4.83
C ASN A 82 8.81 3.02 -5.10
N ILE A 83 7.57 2.89 -4.60
CA ILE A 83 6.78 1.66 -4.72
C ILE A 83 5.98 1.62 -6.02
N LEU A 84 5.38 2.74 -6.41
CA LEU A 84 4.40 2.78 -7.50
C LEU A 84 5.01 2.42 -8.87
N PRO A 85 6.17 2.99 -9.30
CA PRO A 85 6.72 2.65 -10.62
C PRO A 85 6.97 1.15 -10.85
N PRO A 86 7.69 0.42 -9.98
CA PRO A 86 7.88 -1.02 -10.18
C PRO A 86 6.55 -1.78 -10.09
N LEU A 87 5.63 -1.38 -9.20
CA LEU A 87 4.33 -2.03 -9.08
C LEU A 87 3.48 -1.90 -10.36
N LEU A 88 3.54 -0.76 -11.06
CA LEU A 88 2.83 -0.58 -12.34
C LEU A 88 3.40 -1.47 -13.44
N HIS A 89 4.70 -1.80 -13.41
CA HIS A 89 5.27 -2.81 -14.29
C HIS A 89 4.70 -4.20 -13.98
N ASP A 90 4.64 -4.57 -12.70
CA ASP A 90 4.11 -5.89 -12.29
C ASP A 90 2.61 -6.05 -12.59
N VAL A 91 1.84 -4.97 -12.56
CA VAL A 91 0.41 -4.96 -12.93
C VAL A 91 0.21 -5.22 -14.43
N ALA A 92 1.19 -4.85 -15.26
CA ALA A 92 1.19 -5.09 -16.70
C ALA A 92 2.02 -6.33 -17.09
N ASP A 93 2.38 -7.18 -16.13
CA ASP A 93 3.22 -8.36 -16.36
C ASP A 93 2.52 -9.40 -17.25
N TRP A 94 3.31 -10.16 -18.00
CA TRP A 94 2.77 -11.19 -18.90
C TRP A 94 2.22 -12.41 -18.14
N VAL A 95 2.62 -12.62 -16.88
CA VAL A 95 2.13 -13.69 -16.01
C VAL A 95 0.83 -13.27 -15.31
N PRO A 96 -0.31 -13.95 -15.56
CA PRO A 96 -1.61 -13.56 -14.97
C PRO A 96 -1.62 -13.52 -13.45
N GLU A 97 -0.97 -14.48 -12.79
CA GLU A 97 -0.91 -14.55 -11.32
C GLU A 97 -0.19 -13.33 -10.72
N THR A 98 0.90 -12.88 -11.35
CA THR A 98 1.62 -11.67 -10.96
C THR A 98 0.70 -10.45 -11.08
N ARG A 99 0.00 -10.31 -12.21
CA ARG A 99 -0.94 -9.19 -12.41
C ARG A 99 -2.03 -9.14 -11.34
N VAL A 100 -2.64 -10.28 -11.01
CA VAL A 100 -3.71 -10.36 -10.00
C VAL A 100 -3.18 -9.96 -8.62
N LYS A 101 -2.02 -10.49 -8.20
CA LYS A 101 -1.41 -10.15 -6.91
C LYS A 101 -1.01 -8.67 -6.85
N SER A 102 -0.39 -8.15 -7.90
CA SER A 102 0.05 -6.76 -7.98
C SER A 102 -1.12 -5.78 -8.06
N SER A 103 -2.24 -6.17 -8.69
CA SER A 103 -3.47 -5.35 -8.72
C SER A 103 -4.08 -5.19 -7.33
N LYS A 104 -4.07 -6.24 -6.50
CA LYS A 104 -4.49 -6.16 -5.09
C LYS A 104 -3.59 -5.21 -4.28
N VAL A 105 -2.28 -5.27 -4.50
CA VAL A 105 -1.33 -4.35 -3.88
C VAL A 105 -1.56 -2.92 -4.36
N LEU A 106 -1.80 -2.69 -5.65
CA LEU A 106 -2.10 -1.38 -6.23
C LEU A 106 -3.37 -0.79 -5.62
N TYR A 107 -4.44 -1.59 -5.49
CA TYR A 107 -5.66 -1.17 -4.81
C TYR A 107 -5.37 -0.71 -3.38
N SER A 108 -4.63 -1.51 -2.60
CA SER A 108 -4.21 -1.13 -1.25
C SER A 108 -3.39 0.15 -1.25
N LEU A 109 -2.41 0.29 -2.15
CA LEU A 109 -1.54 1.45 -2.23
C LEU A 109 -2.36 2.73 -2.49
N VAL A 110 -3.27 2.69 -3.47
CA VAL A 110 -4.17 3.82 -3.79
C VAL A 110 -5.06 4.17 -2.60
N LEU A 111 -5.68 3.17 -1.94
CA LEU A 111 -6.53 3.38 -0.77
C LEU A 111 -5.78 4.08 0.38
N HIS A 112 -4.54 3.70 0.64
CA HIS A 112 -3.73 4.26 1.72
C HIS A 112 -3.10 5.62 1.36
N SER A 113 -2.95 5.92 0.07
CA SER A 113 -2.30 7.14 -0.40
C SER A 113 -3.16 8.40 -0.22
N GLU A 114 -4.48 8.25 -0.16
CA GLU A 114 -5.45 9.36 -0.09
C GLU A 114 -5.10 10.47 -1.10
N GLU A 115 -5.01 11.73 -0.65
CA GLU A 115 -4.72 12.90 -1.48
C GLU A 115 -3.37 12.80 -2.20
N LYS A 116 -2.40 12.04 -1.66
CA LYS A 116 -1.05 11.93 -2.24
C LYS A 116 -1.07 11.24 -3.61
N ILE A 117 -2.08 10.41 -3.89
CA ILE A 117 -2.21 9.72 -5.18
C ILE A 117 -2.43 10.70 -6.33
N THR A 118 -2.99 11.89 -6.07
CA THR A 118 -3.30 12.90 -7.09
C THR A 118 -2.08 13.27 -7.94
N MET A 119 -0.89 13.28 -7.33
CA MET A 119 0.38 13.55 -8.03
C MET A 119 0.79 12.49 -9.05
N GLN A 120 0.27 11.27 -8.96
CA GLN A 120 0.59 10.15 -9.86
C GLN A 120 -0.66 9.57 -10.53
N LEU A 121 -1.80 10.26 -10.44
CA LEU A 121 -3.09 9.74 -10.87
C LEU A 121 -3.09 9.34 -12.35
N SER A 122 -2.47 10.13 -13.23
CA SER A 122 -2.34 9.81 -14.66
C SER A 122 -1.66 8.46 -14.87
N LYS A 123 -0.50 8.24 -14.23
CA LYS A 123 0.25 6.97 -14.35
C LYS A 123 -0.51 5.78 -13.80
N VAL A 124 -1.23 5.97 -12.69
CA VAL A 124 -2.08 4.91 -12.11
C VAL A 124 -3.20 4.54 -13.09
N LEU A 125 -3.89 5.53 -13.66
CA LEU A 125 -4.95 5.29 -14.64
C LEU A 125 -4.41 4.60 -15.90
N GLU A 126 -3.27 5.07 -16.42
CA GLU A 126 -2.60 4.44 -17.57
C GLU A 126 -2.25 2.97 -17.29
N GLY A 127 -1.69 2.66 -16.11
CA GLY A 127 -1.36 1.30 -15.72
C GLY A 127 -2.59 0.40 -15.61
N ILE A 128 -3.68 0.89 -14.99
CA ILE A 128 -4.96 0.16 -14.89
C ILE A 128 -5.55 -0.09 -16.28
N MET A 129 -5.54 0.93 -17.15
CA MET A 129 -6.05 0.79 -18.52
C MET A 129 -5.22 -0.19 -19.35
N SER A 130 -3.90 -0.22 -19.14
CA SER A 130 -3.00 -1.16 -19.81
C SER A 130 -3.30 -2.60 -19.38
N ALA A 131 -3.49 -2.83 -18.08
CA ALA A 131 -3.85 -4.14 -17.55
C ALA A 131 -5.19 -4.64 -18.08
N ALA A 132 -6.22 -3.79 -18.10
CA ALA A 132 -7.55 -4.14 -18.61
C ALA A 132 -7.50 -4.59 -20.09
N LYS A 133 -6.72 -3.90 -20.94
CA LYS A 133 -6.54 -4.27 -22.35
C LYS A 133 -5.81 -5.60 -22.53
N ALA A 134 -4.92 -5.97 -21.61
CA ALA A 134 -4.22 -7.24 -21.67
C ALA A 134 -5.17 -8.42 -21.39
N GLU A 135 -6.11 -8.26 -20.45
CA GLU A 135 -7.14 -9.26 -20.15
C GLU A 135 -8.09 -9.48 -21.35
N GLU A 136 -8.52 -8.42 -22.03
CA GLU A 136 -9.37 -8.54 -23.24
C GLU A 136 -8.73 -9.38 -24.35
N LYS A 137 -7.41 -9.24 -24.53
CA LYS A 137 -6.66 -10.03 -25.53
C LYS A 137 -6.54 -11.51 -25.17
N GLU A 138 -6.46 -11.84 -23.89
CA GLU A 138 -6.39 -13.23 -23.42
C GLU A 138 -7.76 -13.94 -23.48
N ALA A 139 -8.86 -13.18 -23.45
CA ALA A 139 -10.22 -13.69 -23.51
C ALA A 139 -10.76 -13.91 -24.95
N THR A 140 -9.98 -13.56 -25.99
CA THR A 140 -10.35 -13.65 -27.42
C THR A 140 -9.53 -14.72 -28.11
#